data_AF-A0A1F2R8V2-F1
#
_entry.id   AF-A0A1F2R8V2-F1
#
_cell.length_a   1.000
_cell.length_b   1.000
_cell.length_c   1.000
_cell.angle_alpha   90.00
_cell.angle_beta   90.00
_cell.angle_gamma   90.00
#
_symmetry.space_group_name_H-M   'P 1'
#
loop_
_entity.id
_entity.type
_entity.pdbx_description
1 polymer ?
#
loop_
_entity_poly.entity_id
_entity_poly.type
_entity_poly.pdbx_seq_one_letter_code
_entity_poly.pdbx_strand_id
1 'polypeptide(L)'
;MLVAGVLGAVTSAAPQAPQAPAGRGQAPAATPRSVAPTDFTGNWVSVITEDWRFRMVAPPVGDVGSVPVSNEGRMTTQSFDPARDVAAGEQCKAYGAAGIMRMPTRLRISWENDTTLKVETDAGTQVRLFQFGNVPAPAGGPQWQGHSVARWETMAEGQGQPGGGGGRGGAPALSGALRVVTTNLRPAYLQRNGVPYSSRTVLTESFDVVSDNADRWLILTTAVTDPVNLAQPYTTTTHFKKEPDGSKWSPRPCEVSQPIRGRG
;
A
#
# COMPACT_ATOMS: atom_id res chain seq x y z
N MET A 1 -29.01 16.82 -95.85
CA MET A 1 -27.81 16.02 -96.08
C MET A 1 -26.85 16.29 -94.93
N LEU A 2 -26.81 15.42 -93.93
CA LEU A 2 -25.81 15.41 -92.85
C LEU A 2 -25.89 14.04 -92.18
N VAL A 3 -24.82 13.26 -92.35
CA VAL A 3 -24.62 11.92 -91.82
C VAL A 3 -24.01 12.06 -90.43
N ALA A 4 -24.56 11.40 -89.42
CA ALA A 4 -23.94 11.27 -88.10
C ALA A 4 -23.91 9.79 -87.71
N GLY A 5 -22.73 9.18 -87.83
CA GLY A 5 -22.45 7.83 -87.36
C GLY A 5 -22.23 7.81 -85.85
N VAL A 6 -22.82 6.84 -85.16
CA VAL A 6 -22.64 6.62 -83.73
C VAL A 6 -21.65 5.46 -83.55
N LEU A 7 -20.46 5.77 -83.02
CA LEU A 7 -19.52 4.78 -82.50
C LEU A 7 -20.03 4.27 -81.14
N GLY A 8 -20.26 2.97 -81.01
CA GLY A 8 -20.48 2.32 -79.72
C GLY A 8 -19.15 2.06 -79.02
N ALA A 9 -18.94 2.69 -77.86
CA ALA A 9 -17.82 2.38 -76.96
C ALA A 9 -18.23 1.24 -76.02
N VAL A 10 -17.45 0.16 -76.01
CA VAL A 10 -17.62 -0.97 -75.09
C VAL A 10 -16.79 -0.68 -73.83
N THR A 11 -17.44 -0.44 -72.69
CA THR A 11 -16.78 -0.25 -71.40
C THR A 11 -16.67 -1.58 -70.66
N SER A 12 -15.45 -2.12 -70.56
CA SER A 12 -15.12 -3.27 -69.73
C SER A 12 -15.06 -2.86 -68.25
N ALA A 13 -15.99 -3.39 -67.44
CA ALA A 13 -15.99 -3.22 -65.99
C ALA A 13 -14.95 -4.16 -65.34
N ALA A 14 -13.96 -3.60 -64.65
CA ALA A 14 -13.01 -4.36 -63.84
C ALA A 14 -13.68 -4.73 -62.49
N PRO A 15 -13.52 -5.98 -62.00
CA PRO A 15 -14.07 -6.38 -60.70
C PRO A 15 -13.33 -5.67 -59.57
N GLN A 16 -14.08 -4.90 -58.77
CA GLN A 16 -13.55 -4.30 -57.54
C GLN A 16 -13.36 -5.39 -56.48
N ALA A 17 -12.12 -5.58 -56.04
CA ALA A 17 -11.81 -6.46 -54.91
C ALA A 17 -12.44 -5.87 -53.62
N PRO A 18 -13.09 -6.69 -52.77
CA PRO A 18 -13.62 -6.23 -51.51
C PRO A 18 -12.48 -5.74 -50.61
N GLN A 19 -12.51 -4.45 -50.26
CA GLN A 19 -11.63 -3.89 -49.23
C GLN A 19 -11.97 -4.55 -47.89
N ALA A 20 -11.01 -5.30 -47.35
CA ALA A 20 -11.12 -5.83 -46.00
C ALA A 20 -11.30 -4.67 -45.01
N PRO A 21 -12.20 -4.79 -44.00
CA PRO A 21 -12.35 -3.75 -43.01
C PRO A 21 -11.02 -3.56 -42.28
N ALA A 22 -10.50 -2.33 -42.32
CA ALA A 22 -9.33 -1.93 -41.56
C ALA A 22 -9.55 -2.33 -40.09
N GLY A 23 -8.66 -3.17 -39.57
CA GLY A 23 -8.70 -3.61 -38.19
C GLY A 23 -8.75 -2.39 -37.27
N ARG A 24 -9.81 -2.28 -36.47
CA ARG A 24 -9.84 -1.34 -35.34
C ARG A 24 -8.64 -1.70 -34.47
N GLY A 25 -7.65 -0.82 -34.41
CA GLY A 25 -6.51 -0.99 -33.51
C GLY A 25 -7.03 -1.29 -32.09
N GLN A 26 -6.52 -2.34 -31.46
CA GLN A 26 -6.82 -2.61 -30.06
C GLN A 26 -6.41 -1.39 -29.25
N ALA A 27 -7.36 -0.80 -28.51
CA ALA A 27 -7.02 0.23 -27.54
C ALA A 27 -5.99 -0.34 -26.56
N PRO A 28 -4.96 0.44 -26.15
CA PRO A 28 -3.98 -0.02 -25.18
C PRO A 28 -4.68 -0.57 -23.94
N ALA A 29 -4.22 -1.71 -23.43
CA ALA A 29 -4.74 -2.27 -22.19
C ALA A 29 -4.58 -1.24 -21.06
N ALA A 30 -5.64 -1.00 -20.30
CA ALA A 30 -5.61 -0.03 -19.22
C ALA A 30 -4.63 -0.49 -18.14
N THR A 31 -3.70 0.38 -17.76
CA THR A 31 -2.71 0.09 -16.71
C THR A 31 -3.30 0.37 -15.33
N PRO A 32 -2.81 -0.30 -14.27
CA PRO A 32 -3.22 -0.01 -12.89
C PRO A 32 -3.19 1.48 -12.56
N ARG A 33 -2.12 2.20 -12.96
CA ARG A 33 -2.01 3.65 -12.81
C ARG A 33 -3.12 4.43 -13.52
N SER A 34 -3.44 4.07 -14.76
CA SER A 34 -4.46 4.79 -15.56
C SER A 34 -5.89 4.61 -15.05
N VAL A 35 -6.14 3.56 -14.28
CA VAL A 35 -7.47 3.24 -13.69
C VAL A 35 -7.52 3.44 -12.19
N ALA A 36 -6.54 4.15 -11.62
CA ALA A 36 -6.52 4.42 -10.19
C ALA A 36 -7.79 5.20 -9.75
N PRO A 37 -8.54 4.71 -8.73
CA PRO A 37 -9.75 5.38 -8.25
C PRO A 37 -9.53 6.79 -7.71
N THR A 38 -8.34 7.03 -7.16
CA THR A 38 -7.93 8.31 -6.59
C THR A 38 -6.42 8.46 -6.74
N ASP A 39 -5.95 9.71 -6.72
CA ASP A 39 -4.54 10.00 -6.73
C ASP A 39 -3.97 9.99 -5.30
N PHE A 40 -3.16 8.96 -5.03
CA PHE A 40 -2.39 8.78 -3.80
C PHE A 40 -1.06 9.54 -3.80
N THR A 41 -0.60 10.03 -4.95
CA THR A 41 0.73 10.60 -5.07
C THR A 41 0.87 11.92 -4.31
N GLY A 42 2.09 12.24 -3.88
CA GLY A 42 2.42 13.46 -3.19
C GLY A 42 3.13 13.23 -1.86
N ASN A 43 3.17 14.28 -1.06
CA ASN A 43 3.81 14.30 0.26
C ASN A 43 2.72 14.25 1.33
N TRP A 44 2.92 13.39 2.32
CA TRP A 44 1.95 13.18 3.40
C TRP A 44 2.67 13.21 4.73
N VAL A 45 2.06 13.80 5.76
CA VAL A 45 2.61 13.82 7.11
C VAL A 45 1.70 13.05 8.05
N SER A 46 2.28 12.20 8.89
CA SER A 46 1.52 11.50 9.93
C SER A 46 0.88 12.51 10.87
N VAL A 47 -0.43 12.40 11.06
CA VAL A 47 -1.17 13.11 12.10
C VAL A 47 -1.43 12.11 13.22
N ILE A 48 -0.95 12.44 14.43
CA ILE A 48 -0.95 11.52 15.57
C ILE A 48 -1.92 12.06 16.61
N THR A 49 -3.17 11.64 16.48
CA THR A 49 -4.25 11.93 17.43
C THR A 49 -4.66 10.69 18.22
N GLU A 50 -4.43 9.52 17.65
CA GLU A 50 -4.67 8.20 18.23
C GLU A 50 -3.38 7.59 18.79
N ASP A 51 -3.52 6.76 19.83
CA ASP A 51 -2.43 5.98 20.42
C ASP A 51 -1.14 6.78 20.69
N TRP A 52 -1.28 8.08 20.98
CA TRP A 52 -0.17 9.03 21.05
C TRP A 52 0.98 8.51 21.94
N ARG A 53 0.62 7.90 23.08
CA ARG A 53 1.54 7.29 24.06
C ARG A 53 2.47 6.26 23.43
N PHE A 54 1.98 5.47 22.48
CA PHE A 54 2.72 4.40 21.82
C PHE A 54 3.37 4.85 20.51
N ARG A 55 2.82 5.89 19.87
CA ARG A 55 3.32 6.40 18.58
C ARG A 55 4.42 7.45 18.72
N MET A 56 4.36 8.31 19.74
CA MET A 56 5.37 9.37 19.95
C MET A 56 6.55 8.94 20.82
N VAL A 57 6.33 7.99 21.74
CA VAL A 57 7.34 7.52 22.69
C VAL A 57 7.48 6.01 22.58
N ALA A 58 8.66 5.46 22.84
CA ALA A 58 8.81 4.01 23.00
C ALA A 58 8.27 3.61 24.39
N PRO A 59 7.22 2.77 24.48
CA PRO A 59 6.66 2.35 25.76
C PRO A 59 7.68 1.58 26.61
N PRO A 60 7.45 1.37 27.92
CA PRO A 60 8.28 0.48 28.72
C PRO A 60 8.40 -0.91 28.12
N VAL A 61 9.54 -1.58 28.37
CA VAL A 61 9.72 -3.00 28.04
C VAL A 61 8.62 -3.81 28.73
N GLY A 62 8.02 -4.75 27.98
CA GLY A 62 6.90 -5.57 28.47
C GLY A 62 5.50 -4.92 28.39
N ASP A 63 5.39 -3.61 28.14
CA ASP A 63 4.09 -2.95 27.95
C ASP A 63 3.56 -3.20 26.53
N VAL A 64 2.53 -4.03 26.42
CA VAL A 64 1.93 -4.41 25.13
C VAL A 64 0.73 -3.54 24.74
N GLY A 65 0.27 -2.66 25.63
CA GLY A 65 -0.92 -1.83 25.39
C GLY A 65 -2.14 -2.64 24.95
N SER A 66 -2.77 -2.21 23.86
CA SER A 66 -3.91 -2.88 23.22
C SER A 66 -3.51 -3.96 22.20
N VAL A 67 -2.22 -4.25 22.04
CA VAL A 67 -1.78 -5.29 21.09
C VAL A 67 -2.17 -6.66 21.64
N PRO A 68 -2.95 -7.47 20.90
CA PRO A 68 -3.39 -8.77 21.36
C PRO A 68 -2.27 -9.80 21.21
N VAL A 69 -1.24 -9.70 22.03
CA VAL A 69 -0.09 -10.61 22.00
C VAL A 69 -0.48 -12.02 22.46
N SER A 70 0.13 -13.03 21.83
CA SER A 70 0.13 -14.40 22.34
C SER A 70 1.06 -14.52 23.56
N ASN A 71 1.11 -15.71 24.18
CA ASN A 71 2.07 -15.98 25.26
C ASN A 71 3.52 -15.83 24.77
N GLU A 72 3.82 -16.33 23.56
CA GLU A 72 5.14 -16.22 22.92
C GLU A 72 5.53 -14.75 22.68
N GLY A 73 4.60 -13.97 22.11
CA GLY A 73 4.81 -12.54 21.86
C GLY A 73 5.03 -11.77 23.16
N ARG A 74 4.31 -12.13 24.23
CA ARG A 74 4.48 -11.51 25.56
C ARG A 74 5.86 -11.80 26.16
N MET A 75 6.33 -13.06 26.09
CA MET A 75 7.66 -13.42 26.59
C MET A 75 8.76 -12.67 25.83
N THR A 76 8.66 -12.62 24.50
CA THR A 76 9.62 -11.88 23.66
C THR A 76 9.64 -10.40 24.03
N THR A 77 8.46 -9.77 24.18
CA THR A 77 8.36 -8.35 24.56
C THR A 77 8.96 -8.06 25.94
N GLN A 78 8.79 -8.98 26.91
CA GLN A 78 9.37 -8.84 28.25
C GLN A 78 10.89 -8.98 28.27
N SER A 79 11.43 -9.78 27.35
CA SER A 79 12.87 -10.00 27.19
C SER A 79 13.56 -9.00 26.26
N PHE A 80 12.83 -8.00 25.74
CA PHE A 80 13.38 -7.05 24.79
C PHE A 80 14.53 -6.25 25.39
N ASP A 81 15.68 -6.30 24.71
CA ASP A 81 16.87 -5.52 25.03
C ASP A 81 17.26 -4.66 23.81
N PRO A 82 17.07 -3.33 23.87
CA PRO A 82 17.43 -2.44 22.77
C PRO A 82 18.94 -2.41 22.50
N ALA A 83 19.79 -2.67 23.50
CA ALA A 83 21.25 -2.67 23.30
C ALA A 83 21.69 -3.88 22.45
N ARG A 84 21.02 -5.01 22.59
CA ARG A 84 21.26 -6.20 21.77
C ARG A 84 21.02 -5.93 20.29
N ASP A 85 19.95 -5.21 19.95
CA ASP A 85 19.67 -4.86 18.56
C ASP A 85 20.70 -3.88 17.99
N VAL A 86 21.14 -2.89 18.78
CA VAL A 86 22.22 -2.00 18.36
C VAL A 86 23.51 -2.79 18.10
N ALA A 87 23.89 -3.68 19.03
CA ALA A 87 25.09 -4.50 18.88
C ALA A 87 25.03 -5.45 17.67
N ALA A 88 23.83 -5.91 17.30
CA ALA A 88 23.61 -6.77 16.15
C ALA A 88 23.44 -6.01 14.82
N GLY A 89 23.43 -4.68 14.81
CA GLY A 89 23.14 -3.89 13.61
C GLY A 89 21.68 -3.99 13.14
N GLU A 90 20.76 -4.22 14.08
CA GLU A 90 19.34 -4.49 13.84
C GLU A 90 18.44 -3.28 14.16
N GLN A 91 18.96 -2.06 14.00
CA GLN A 91 18.24 -0.82 14.33
C GLN A 91 16.94 -0.66 13.52
N CYS A 92 16.86 -1.28 12.33
CA CYS A 92 15.68 -1.21 11.47
C CYS A 92 14.52 -2.12 11.88
N LYS A 93 14.63 -2.94 12.94
CA LYS A 93 13.52 -3.84 13.34
C LYS A 93 12.20 -3.12 13.63
N ALA A 94 12.25 -1.91 14.18
CA ALA A 94 11.04 -1.13 14.39
C ALA A 94 10.46 -0.53 13.09
N TYR A 95 11.26 -0.47 12.02
CA TYR A 95 10.93 0.19 10.75
C TYR A 95 10.45 -0.79 9.68
N GLY A 96 10.20 -2.06 10.03
CA GLY A 96 9.62 -3.03 9.10
C GLY A 96 8.16 -2.68 8.74
N ALA A 97 7.65 -3.27 7.65
CA ALA A 97 6.39 -2.85 7.03
C ALA A 97 5.19 -2.77 8.00
N ALA A 98 5.07 -3.74 8.92
CA ALA A 98 3.95 -3.79 9.85
C ALA A 98 4.00 -2.74 10.99
N GLY A 99 5.16 -2.11 11.21
CA GLY A 99 5.35 -1.08 12.25
C GLY A 99 5.53 0.34 11.71
N ILE A 100 6.19 0.50 10.55
CA ILE A 100 6.65 1.82 10.07
C ILE A 100 5.52 2.83 9.84
N MET A 101 4.36 2.37 9.35
CA MET A 101 3.23 3.26 9.08
C MET A 101 2.58 3.82 10.35
N ARG A 102 2.91 3.26 11.53
CA ARG A 102 2.49 3.78 12.83
C ARG A 102 3.52 4.72 13.45
N MET A 103 4.65 5.01 12.79
CA MET A 103 5.64 5.95 13.31
C MET A 103 5.28 7.41 13.00
N PRO A 104 5.84 8.38 13.75
CA PRO A 104 5.92 9.76 13.32
C PRO A 104 6.84 9.86 12.11
N THR A 105 6.24 9.94 10.92
CA THR A 105 6.96 9.98 9.64
C THR A 105 6.19 10.80 8.62
N ARG A 106 6.91 11.24 7.59
CA ARG A 106 6.35 11.67 6.32
C ARG A 106 6.48 10.57 5.29
N LEU A 107 5.50 10.54 4.39
CA LEU A 107 5.48 9.68 3.23
C LEU A 107 5.71 10.51 1.97
N ARG A 108 6.48 9.97 1.05
CA ARG A 108 6.47 10.36 -0.36
C ARG A 108 5.90 9.22 -1.17
N ILE A 109 4.78 9.46 -1.83
CA ILE A 109 4.10 8.48 -2.66
C ILE A 109 4.23 8.90 -4.12
N SER A 110 4.73 8.00 -4.96
CA SER A 110 4.93 8.24 -6.39
C SER A 110 4.72 6.96 -7.18
N TRP A 111 4.41 7.07 -8.47
CA TRP A 111 4.47 5.92 -9.38
C TRP A 111 5.92 5.73 -9.83
N GLU A 112 6.47 4.53 -9.65
CA GLU A 112 7.76 4.15 -10.23
C GLU A 112 7.60 3.80 -11.72
N ASN A 113 6.49 3.14 -12.04
CA ASN A 113 6.04 2.80 -13.39
C ASN A 113 4.52 2.62 -13.38
N ASP A 114 3.92 2.19 -14.49
CA ASP A 114 2.45 2.08 -14.61
C ASP A 114 1.80 0.94 -13.79
N THR A 115 2.62 0.10 -13.17
CA THR A 115 2.20 -1.09 -12.39
C THR A 115 2.80 -1.13 -10.98
N THR A 116 3.53 -0.11 -10.55
CA THR A 116 4.21 -0.08 -9.25
C THR A 116 4.10 1.30 -8.60
N LEU A 117 3.42 1.35 -7.46
CA LEU A 117 3.36 2.53 -6.60
C LEU A 117 4.46 2.43 -5.53
N LYS A 118 5.29 3.45 -5.41
CA LYS A 118 6.38 3.54 -4.45
C LYS A 118 5.96 4.42 -3.27
N VAL A 119 6.17 3.93 -2.06
CA VAL A 119 5.98 4.66 -0.80
C VAL A 119 7.32 4.74 -0.07
N GLU A 120 7.79 5.96 0.15
CA GLU A 120 9.05 6.23 0.85
C GLU A 120 8.76 6.88 2.21
N THR A 121 9.52 6.52 3.23
CA THR A 121 9.40 7.11 4.58
C THR A 121 10.64 7.91 4.93
N ASP A 122 10.45 9.07 5.53
CA ASP A 122 11.60 9.87 6.02
C ASP A 122 12.22 9.24 7.27
N ALA A 123 11.40 8.61 8.11
CA ALA A 123 11.84 7.84 9.26
C ALA A 123 12.39 6.49 8.78
N GLY A 124 13.68 6.23 9.08
CA GLY A 124 14.37 5.01 8.71
C GLY A 124 14.67 4.88 7.22
N THR A 125 14.37 5.90 6.39
CA THR A 125 14.62 5.89 4.93
C THR A 125 14.14 4.60 4.24
N GLN A 126 12.93 4.12 4.57
CA GLN A 126 12.41 2.87 4.04
C GLN A 126 11.69 3.12 2.71
N VAL A 127 11.73 2.11 1.83
CA VAL A 127 11.06 2.12 0.54
C VAL A 127 10.18 0.88 0.42
N ARG A 128 8.90 1.10 0.12
CA ARG A 128 7.91 0.04 -0.12
C ARG A 128 7.43 0.13 -1.56
N LEU A 129 7.43 -1.00 -2.26
CA LEU A 129 6.97 -1.10 -3.64
C LEU A 129 5.68 -1.90 -3.68
N PHE A 130 4.58 -1.23 -4.02
CA PHE A 130 3.25 -1.80 -4.14
C PHE A 130 3.03 -2.19 -5.59
N GLN A 131 3.15 -3.49 -5.85
CA GLN A 131 3.15 -4.04 -7.20
C GLN A 131 1.76 -4.56 -7.56
N PHE A 132 1.26 -4.19 -8.73
CA PHE A 132 -0.04 -4.62 -9.22
C PHE A 132 0.09 -5.84 -10.13
N GLY A 133 -0.87 -6.76 -10.02
CA GLY A 133 -0.92 -7.99 -10.82
C GLY A 133 -0.25 -9.20 -10.14
N ASN A 134 -0.02 -10.26 -10.91
CA ASN A 134 0.58 -11.49 -10.40
C ASN A 134 2.11 -11.37 -10.37
N VAL A 135 2.63 -10.64 -9.39
CA VAL A 135 4.08 -10.46 -9.22
C VAL A 135 4.61 -11.49 -8.22
N PRO A 136 5.52 -12.40 -8.65
CA PRO A 136 6.11 -13.37 -7.75
C PRO A 136 6.97 -12.65 -6.70
N ALA A 137 7.07 -13.23 -5.51
CA ALA A 137 7.98 -12.74 -4.49
C ALA A 137 9.43 -12.75 -5.04
N PRO A 138 10.24 -11.70 -4.78
CA PRO A 138 11.63 -11.67 -5.20
C PRO A 138 12.40 -12.90 -4.73
N ALA A 139 13.34 -13.38 -5.57
CA ALA A 139 14.26 -14.42 -5.17
C ALA A 139 15.13 -13.92 -4.01
N GLY A 140 15.03 -14.57 -2.85
CA GLY A 140 15.77 -14.17 -1.64
C GLY A 140 15.03 -14.50 -0.35
N GLY A 141 15.68 -14.26 0.78
CA GLY A 141 15.06 -14.40 2.10
C GLY A 141 14.10 -13.26 2.44
N PRO A 142 13.38 -13.36 3.57
CA PRO A 142 12.47 -12.32 4.04
C PRO A 142 13.13 -10.94 4.20
N GLN A 143 12.40 -9.88 3.85
CA GLN A 143 12.90 -8.50 3.84
C GLN A 143 12.14 -7.63 4.85
N TRP A 144 12.73 -6.50 5.28
CA TRP A 144 12.08 -5.57 6.21
C TRP A 144 10.73 -5.03 5.71
N GLN A 145 10.68 -4.70 4.41
CA GLN A 145 9.47 -4.19 3.76
C GLN A 145 8.63 -5.29 3.08
N GLY A 146 9.12 -6.53 3.10
CA GLY A 146 8.44 -7.69 2.53
C GLY A 146 8.16 -7.59 1.03
N HIS A 147 7.21 -8.41 0.58
CA HIS A 147 6.66 -8.43 -0.77
C HIS A 147 5.22 -7.92 -0.73
N SER A 148 4.95 -6.76 -1.35
CA SER A 148 3.66 -6.08 -1.30
C SER A 148 2.92 -6.18 -2.63
N VAL A 149 1.76 -6.85 -2.62
CA VAL A 149 0.87 -6.97 -3.79
C VAL A 149 -0.34 -6.06 -3.60
N ALA A 150 -0.56 -5.18 -4.57
CA ALA A 150 -1.61 -4.18 -4.58
C ALA A 150 -2.77 -4.54 -5.53
N ARG A 151 -3.98 -4.20 -5.11
CA ARG A 151 -5.20 -4.22 -5.92
C ARG A 151 -6.11 -3.05 -5.55
N TRP A 152 -6.87 -2.56 -6.52
CA TRP A 152 -7.95 -1.61 -6.24
C TRP A 152 -9.14 -2.36 -5.62
N GLU A 153 -9.74 -1.84 -4.53
CA GLU A 153 -10.94 -2.45 -3.94
C GLU A 153 -12.22 -1.74 -4.37
N THR A 154 -13.25 -2.55 -4.58
CA THR A 154 -14.61 -2.09 -4.83
C THR A 154 -15.34 -1.67 -3.56
N MET A 155 -16.44 -0.93 -3.70
CA MET A 155 -17.22 -0.37 -2.59
C MET A 155 -17.81 -1.47 -1.72
N ALA A 156 -18.19 -2.56 -2.39
CA ALA A 156 -18.68 -3.75 -1.76
C ALA A 156 -17.61 -4.44 -0.89
N GLU A 157 -16.33 -4.34 -1.26
CA GLU A 157 -15.22 -4.94 -0.52
C GLU A 157 -14.75 -4.05 0.65
N GLY A 158 -14.65 -2.73 0.45
CA GLY A 158 -14.07 -1.81 1.44
C GLY A 158 -14.95 -1.50 2.66
N GLN A 159 -16.28 -1.64 2.57
CA GLN A 159 -17.19 -1.37 3.70
C GLN A 159 -17.48 -2.59 4.59
N GLY A 160 -16.91 -3.77 4.32
CA GLY A 160 -17.17 -4.99 5.11
C GLY A 160 -18.66 -5.39 5.16
N GLN A 161 -19.47 -4.88 4.23
CA GLN A 161 -20.91 -5.11 4.21
C GLN A 161 -21.19 -6.49 3.60
N PRO A 162 -21.81 -7.44 4.34
CA PRO A 162 -22.22 -8.71 3.75
C PRO A 162 -23.35 -8.44 2.74
N GLY A 163 -23.04 -8.61 1.45
CA GLY A 163 -23.99 -8.75 0.34
C GLY A 163 -25.28 -7.92 0.44
N GLY A 164 -25.21 -6.63 0.12
CA GLY A 164 -26.38 -5.73 0.08
C GLY A 164 -26.75 -5.28 -1.33
N GLY A 165 -27.62 -6.03 -2.00
CA GLY A 165 -28.71 -5.50 -2.85
C GLY A 165 -28.40 -4.70 -4.13
N GLY A 166 -28.43 -5.39 -5.28
CA GLY A 166 -29.28 -5.05 -6.43
C GLY A 166 -29.19 -3.68 -7.11
N GLY A 167 -28.41 -3.59 -8.19
CA GLY A 167 -28.51 -2.51 -9.19
C GLY A 167 -27.97 -2.96 -10.55
N ARG A 168 -28.76 -2.79 -11.61
CA ARG A 168 -28.45 -3.23 -12.99
C ARG A 168 -27.23 -2.48 -13.55
N GLY A 169 -26.18 -3.22 -13.94
CA GLY A 169 -25.31 -2.87 -15.08
C GLY A 169 -24.20 -1.83 -14.89
N GLY A 170 -23.70 -1.61 -13.67
CA GLY A 170 -22.50 -0.79 -13.43
C GLY A 170 -21.44 -1.59 -12.67
N ALA A 171 -20.16 -1.42 -13.03
CA ALA A 171 -19.07 -1.91 -12.19
C ALA A 171 -19.25 -1.35 -10.77
N PRO A 172 -19.02 -2.16 -9.71
CA PRO A 172 -19.05 -1.64 -8.34
C PRO A 172 -18.19 -0.37 -8.24
N ALA A 173 -18.74 0.73 -7.72
CA ALA A 173 -17.94 1.91 -7.41
C ALA A 173 -16.84 1.52 -6.40
N LEU A 174 -15.73 2.23 -6.27
CA LEU A 174 -14.58 1.83 -5.41
C LEU A 174 -14.67 2.57 -4.03
N SER A 175 -14.73 1.87 -2.87
CA SER A 175 -14.91 2.51 -1.52
C SER A 175 -13.69 2.43 -0.62
N GLY A 176 -12.68 1.69 -1.06
CA GLY A 176 -11.47 1.31 -0.34
C GLY A 176 -10.34 1.38 -1.35
N ALA A 177 -9.85 2.57 -1.66
CA ALA A 177 -9.30 2.84 -2.99
C ALA A 177 -8.13 1.90 -3.35
N LEU A 178 -7.30 1.47 -2.39
CA LEU A 178 -6.16 0.57 -2.59
C LEU A 178 -6.02 -0.42 -1.43
N ARG A 179 -6.07 -1.72 -1.71
CA ARG A 179 -5.62 -2.76 -0.79
C ARG A 179 -4.23 -3.26 -1.15
N VAL A 180 -3.40 -3.43 -0.12
CA VAL A 180 -2.07 -4.00 -0.22
C VAL A 180 -1.96 -5.17 0.75
N VAL A 181 -1.49 -6.31 0.25
CA VAL A 181 -1.15 -7.47 1.09
C VAL A 181 0.37 -7.65 1.03
N THR A 182 1.01 -7.57 2.20
CA THR A 182 2.45 -7.73 2.36
C THR A 182 2.76 -9.05 3.07
N THR A 183 3.65 -9.84 2.46
CA THR A 183 4.17 -11.11 3.00
C THR A 183 5.70 -11.14 2.90
N ASN A 184 6.34 -12.28 3.15
CA ASN A 184 7.80 -12.44 3.11
C ASN A 184 8.53 -11.41 4.00
N LEU A 185 7.96 -11.14 5.17
CA LEU A 185 8.46 -10.16 6.11
C LEU A 185 9.56 -10.76 6.98
N ARG A 186 10.64 -10.00 7.19
CA ARG A 186 11.64 -10.33 8.21
C ARG A 186 11.03 -10.11 9.60
N PRO A 187 11.28 -11.00 10.59
CA PRO A 187 10.79 -10.77 11.96
C PRO A 187 11.26 -9.42 12.52
N ALA A 188 10.32 -8.63 13.04
CA ALA A 188 10.57 -7.27 13.48
C ALA A 188 9.53 -6.83 14.53
N TYR A 189 9.33 -5.52 14.74
CA TYR A 189 8.46 -5.02 15.79
C TYR A 189 7.24 -4.23 15.29
N LEU A 190 6.10 -4.43 15.96
CA LEU A 190 4.88 -3.62 15.84
C LEU A 190 4.96 -2.34 16.67
N GLN A 191 5.73 -2.35 17.76
CA GLN A 191 5.99 -1.20 18.60
C GLN A 191 7.48 -1.10 18.95
N ARG A 192 7.99 0.11 19.16
CA ARG A 192 9.43 0.37 19.38
C ARG A 192 10.00 -0.24 20.67
N ASN A 193 9.17 -0.78 21.55
CA ASN A 193 9.55 -1.48 22.77
C ASN A 193 9.64 -3.01 22.60
N GLY A 194 9.73 -3.49 21.36
CA GLY A 194 10.00 -4.89 21.08
C GLY A 194 8.78 -5.80 20.94
N VAL A 195 7.55 -5.26 20.89
CA VAL A 195 6.35 -6.06 20.59
C VAL A 195 6.52 -6.70 19.21
N PRO A 196 6.66 -8.04 19.10
CA PRO A 196 7.18 -8.65 17.89
C PRO A 196 6.11 -9.02 16.87
N TYR A 197 6.55 -9.21 15.63
CA TYR A 197 5.89 -10.01 14.62
C TYR A 197 6.90 -10.95 13.93
N SER A 198 6.43 -12.08 13.41
CA SER A 198 7.25 -13.17 12.87
C SER A 198 7.39 -13.13 11.34
N SER A 199 8.14 -14.08 10.79
CA SER A 199 8.20 -14.27 9.33
C SER A 199 6.92 -14.86 8.74
N ARG A 200 5.99 -15.33 9.58
CA ARG A 200 4.66 -15.83 9.17
C ARG A 200 3.60 -14.73 9.19
N THR A 201 4.00 -13.48 9.43
CA THR A 201 3.10 -12.33 9.43
C THR A 201 2.56 -12.06 8.03
N VAL A 202 1.24 -11.87 7.97
CA VAL A 202 0.54 -11.29 6.82
C VAL A 202 0.04 -9.92 7.24
N LEU A 203 0.54 -8.88 6.56
CA LEU A 203 0.08 -7.51 6.73
C LEU A 203 -0.91 -7.20 5.62
N THR A 204 -2.13 -6.84 6.00
CA THR A 204 -3.15 -6.31 5.08
C THR A 204 -3.33 -4.83 5.38
N GLU A 205 -3.32 -4.02 4.34
CA GLU A 205 -3.52 -2.58 4.43
C GLU A 205 -4.59 -2.15 3.42
N SER A 206 -5.50 -1.28 3.86
CA SER A 206 -6.44 -0.57 2.98
C SER A 206 -6.18 0.92 3.12
N PHE A 207 -5.93 1.56 1.98
CA PHE A 207 -5.65 2.99 1.85
C PHE A 207 -6.80 3.70 1.18
N ASP A 208 -7.25 4.78 1.81
CA ASP A 208 -8.31 5.64 1.33
C ASP A 208 -7.88 7.09 1.35
N VAL A 209 -8.36 7.86 0.38
CA VAL A 209 -8.11 9.30 0.37
C VAL A 209 -9.41 10.07 0.36
N VAL A 210 -9.64 10.79 1.44
CA VAL A 210 -10.81 11.66 1.62
C VAL A 210 -10.40 13.12 1.58
N SER A 211 -11.33 13.98 1.19
CA SER A 211 -11.15 15.43 1.26
C SER A 211 -12.11 15.98 2.31
N ASP A 212 -11.60 16.83 3.20
CA ASP A 212 -12.38 17.57 4.18
C ASP A 212 -12.01 19.05 4.06
N ASN A 213 -12.95 19.85 3.56
CA ASN A 213 -12.71 21.24 3.17
C ASN A 213 -11.51 21.36 2.19
N ALA A 214 -10.47 22.12 2.57
CA ALA A 214 -9.25 22.28 1.80
C ALA A 214 -8.20 21.19 2.07
N ASP A 215 -8.41 20.35 3.08
CA ASP A 215 -7.46 19.31 3.48
C ASP A 215 -7.76 17.99 2.77
N ARG A 216 -6.68 17.26 2.45
CA ARG A 216 -6.78 15.86 2.01
C ARG A 216 -6.13 14.94 3.02
N TRP A 217 -6.82 13.85 3.31
CA TRP A 217 -6.43 12.87 4.31
C TRP A 217 -6.27 11.50 3.68
N LEU A 218 -5.10 10.90 3.87
CA LEU A 218 -4.86 9.49 3.60
C LEU A 218 -5.18 8.72 4.89
N ILE A 219 -6.21 7.88 4.83
CA ILE A 219 -6.62 6.99 5.90
C ILE A 219 -6.03 5.63 5.59
N LEU A 220 -5.26 5.09 6.53
CA LEU A 220 -4.68 3.76 6.42
C LEU A 220 -5.27 2.88 7.51
N THR A 221 -5.98 1.82 7.10
CA THR A 221 -6.39 0.75 8.01
C THR A 221 -5.45 -0.44 7.80
N THR A 222 -4.79 -0.86 8.87
CA THR A 222 -3.87 -2.00 8.86
C THR A 222 -4.46 -3.15 9.66
N ALA A 223 -4.30 -4.37 9.18
CA ALA A 223 -4.60 -5.61 9.90
C ALA A 223 -3.37 -6.52 9.84
N VAL A 224 -2.78 -6.78 10.99
CA VAL A 224 -1.62 -7.66 11.15
C VAL A 224 -2.09 -8.99 11.68
N THR A 225 -1.88 -10.06 10.90
CA THR A 225 -2.11 -11.43 11.36
C THR A 225 -0.78 -12.14 11.51
N ASP A 226 -0.48 -12.63 12.71
CA ASP A 226 0.73 -13.40 12.99
C ASP A 226 0.40 -14.58 13.93
N PRO A 227 0.46 -15.83 13.45
CA PRO A 227 0.14 -17.00 14.26
C PRO A 227 1.19 -17.34 15.33
N VAL A 228 2.33 -16.66 15.36
CA VAL A 228 3.35 -16.84 16.43
C VAL A 228 3.10 -15.86 17.57
N ASN A 229 3.09 -14.56 17.27
CA ASN A 229 3.20 -13.52 18.29
C ASN A 229 1.87 -12.86 18.68
N LEU A 230 0.79 -13.07 17.90
CA LEU A 230 -0.51 -12.48 18.15
C LEU A 230 -1.56 -13.57 18.45
N ALA A 231 -2.44 -13.28 19.40
CA ALA A 231 -3.56 -14.15 19.77
C ALA A 231 -4.76 -13.99 18.81
N GLN A 232 -4.88 -12.83 18.17
CA GLN A 232 -5.88 -12.51 17.15
C GLN A 232 -5.32 -11.42 16.23
N PRO A 233 -5.93 -11.16 15.04
CA PRO A 233 -5.52 -10.07 14.19
C PRO A 233 -5.47 -8.73 14.94
N TYR A 234 -4.39 -7.98 14.76
CA TYR A 234 -4.25 -6.63 15.32
C TYR A 234 -4.59 -5.60 14.25
N THR A 235 -5.73 -4.93 14.42
CA THR A 235 -6.23 -3.93 13.47
C THR A 235 -6.08 -2.53 14.04
N THR A 236 -5.54 -1.61 13.26
CA THR A 236 -5.43 -0.20 13.62
C THR A 236 -5.75 0.71 12.44
N THR A 237 -6.13 1.95 12.73
CA THR A 237 -6.26 3.00 11.72
C THR A 237 -5.28 4.13 12.03
N THR A 238 -4.69 4.73 11.00
CA THR A 238 -3.74 5.84 11.10
C THR A 238 -4.01 6.84 9.99
N HIS A 239 -3.79 8.12 10.30
CA HIS A 239 -4.13 9.23 9.41
C HIS A 239 -2.88 9.99 8.98
N PHE A 240 -2.84 10.37 7.70
CA PHE A 240 -1.85 11.29 7.17
C PHE A 240 -2.54 12.45 6.47
N LYS A 241 -2.01 13.66 6.66
CA LYS A 241 -2.50 14.86 5.97
C LYS A 241 -1.59 15.17 4.78
N LYS A 242 -2.18 15.54 3.64
CA LYS A 242 -1.43 15.94 2.45
C LYS A 242 -0.69 17.26 2.71
N GLU A 243 0.60 17.31 2.38
CA GLU A 243 1.39 18.54 2.41
C GLU A 243 1.44 19.16 1.00
N PRO A 244 1.55 20.51 0.88
CA PRO A 244 1.58 21.19 -0.42
C PRO A 244 2.75 20.74 -1.31
N ASP A 245 3.89 20.47 -0.69
CA ASP A 245 5.13 20.07 -1.34
C ASP A 245 5.99 19.20 -0.38
N GLY A 246 7.21 18.88 -0.81
CA GLY A 246 8.15 18.06 -0.05
C GLY A 246 9.16 18.85 0.78
N SER A 247 8.96 20.15 1.00
CA SER A 247 9.93 21.04 1.68
C SER A 247 10.23 20.64 3.13
N LYS A 248 9.31 19.91 3.77
CA LYS A 248 9.43 19.43 5.16
C LYS A 248 10.00 18.01 5.29
N TRP A 249 10.43 17.42 4.17
CA TRP A 249 11.06 16.10 4.17
C TRP A 249 12.37 16.11 4.95
N SER A 250 12.52 15.20 5.92
CA SER A 250 13.68 15.15 6.80
C SER A 250 14.12 13.69 7.02
N PRO A 251 14.91 13.13 6.10
CA PRO A 251 15.29 11.72 6.15
C PRO A 251 16.21 11.47 7.35
N ARG A 252 15.89 10.44 8.13
CA ARG A 252 16.65 9.99 9.30
C ARG A 252 16.92 8.50 9.19
N PRO A 253 18.11 8.02 9.57
CA PRO A 253 18.42 6.59 9.54
C PRO A 253 17.56 5.81 10.55
N CYS A 254 17.60 4.48 10.47
CA CYS A 254 17.02 3.64 11.50
C CYS A 254 17.73 3.86 12.84
N GLU A 255 16.96 4.04 13.91
CA GLU A 255 17.48 4.21 15.26
C GLU A 255 16.66 3.39 16.26
N VAL A 256 17.32 2.85 17.27
CA VAL A 256 16.62 2.19 18.38
C VAL A 256 16.19 3.25 19.38
N SER A 257 14.88 3.50 19.47
CA SER A 257 14.32 4.38 20.49
C SER A 257 14.39 3.70 21.85
N GLN A 258 15.03 4.35 22.82
CA GLN A 258 15.09 3.82 24.19
C GLN A 258 13.70 3.80 24.82
N PRO A 259 13.19 2.62 25.26
CA PRO A 259 11.97 2.52 26.06
C PRO A 259 12.01 3.45 27.27
N ILE A 260 10.92 4.17 27.54
CA ILE A 260 10.81 4.90 28.80
C ILE A 260 10.87 3.91 29.96
N ARG A 261 11.57 4.26 31.04
CA ARG A 261 11.58 3.44 32.25
C ARG A 261 10.15 3.38 32.81
N GLY A 262 9.63 2.16 33.02
CA GLY A 262 8.39 1.98 33.77
C GLY A 262 8.55 2.56 35.17
N ARG A 263 7.48 3.17 35.72
CA ARG A 263 7.46 3.45 37.16
C ARG A 263 7.36 2.10 37.86
N GLY A 264 8.42 1.73 38.59
CA GLY A 264 8.41 0.60 39.51
C GLY A 264 7.53 0.87 40.73
#